data_AF-A0A449B9I4-F1
#
_entry.id   AF-A0A449B9I4-F1
#
_cell.length_a   1.000
_cell.length_b   1.000
_cell.length_c   1.000
_cell.angle_alpha   90.00
_cell.angle_beta   90.00
_cell.angle_gamma   90.00
#
_symmetry.space_group_name_H-M   'P 1'
#
loop_
_entity.id
_entity.type
_entity.pdbx_description
1 polymer ?
#
loop_
_entity_poly.entity_id
_entity_poly.type
_entity_poly.pdbx_seq_one_letter_code
_entity_poly.pdbx_strand_id
1 'polypeptide(L)'
;MQATSAPILITGFLTAAQDAVNKAIQHLTSAQIIYQNKTNVLPEDAQNSGFSLADNTVANDITPSFEIINGTAENQAGQLKVKVTLTKDGKSATSEPLTITEFLTTDQKAVNDAKAAITIVDYTDKASVLPLAADSTKFNVTQDPTQNPAAGITVSYEIVENSQNNDAGTLKVKVILTKNEKQAVTKEFEVSGFLTNDQKLVNEELAKISSANIDYPEKSNALPTDAVENNFRLSVQLADGVTPSYEIVSNSQQDALGTLKVKVILTKNEKQAVTEEFEVSGFLTSDQKLVNEELAKISSASIDYPEKSNTLPNDADENNFTLSAVQLADGVTPSYEIVDSSRKDGEGTLQVKVTLTKNGKTAVSDVLLITGFLTTDKKAVNDAKTAITSVDYTGKESVLPSEVTDSNLTFTVTQAPTDHEIDVSYRIVPSSQNDAEGTLKVQVTLTKNNESAVTGEFDVSGFLTSDKKLLNDELAKITSVDYRDKENVLPSNADVNNFTIQPTLTTDVTPTYEIVDGSKDDENGSLQVKVVLSKNNNSVTSQPFTVNGFKTSEPSEESIEVTPA
;
A
#
# COMPACT_ATOMS: atom_id res chain seq x y z
N MET A 1 -49.26 160.57 -3.52
CA MET A 1 -48.06 159.78 -3.18
C MET A 1 -48.45 158.75 -2.15
N GLN A 2 -48.51 157.47 -2.53
CA GLN A 2 -48.56 156.33 -1.61
C GLN A 2 -47.82 155.18 -2.29
N ALA A 3 -46.81 154.68 -1.57
CA ALA A 3 -45.83 153.72 -2.04
C ALA A 3 -46.35 152.28 -1.92
N THR A 4 -45.94 151.46 -2.88
CA THR A 4 -46.12 150.03 -3.02
C THR A 4 -45.13 149.26 -2.15
N SER A 5 -45.56 148.15 -1.54
CA SER A 5 -44.67 147.12 -0.97
C SER A 5 -44.95 145.77 -1.62
N ALA A 6 -43.96 145.24 -2.33
CA ALA A 6 -43.95 143.90 -2.92
C ALA A 6 -43.51 142.83 -1.88
N PRO A 7 -43.93 141.56 -2.02
CA PRO A 7 -43.53 140.49 -1.13
C PRO A 7 -42.15 139.91 -1.50
N ILE A 8 -41.39 139.54 -0.47
CA ILE A 8 -40.05 138.93 -0.52
C ILE A 8 -40.18 137.42 -0.78
N LEU A 9 -39.50 136.92 -1.80
CA LEU A 9 -39.32 135.49 -2.11
C LEU A 9 -38.08 134.98 -1.35
N ILE A 10 -38.26 134.08 -0.37
CA ILE A 10 -37.16 133.41 0.33
C ILE A 10 -36.85 132.10 -0.40
N THR A 11 -35.76 132.06 -1.17
CA THR A 11 -35.10 130.82 -1.61
C THR A 11 -34.17 130.34 -0.49
N GLY A 12 -34.49 129.19 0.12
CA GLY A 12 -33.64 128.59 1.15
C GLY A 12 -32.33 128.08 0.57
N PHE A 13 -31.21 128.69 0.97
CA PHE A 13 -29.87 128.20 0.63
C PHE A 13 -29.60 126.88 1.38
N LEU A 14 -29.25 125.82 0.65
CA LEU A 14 -28.71 124.59 1.22
C LEU A 14 -27.38 124.91 1.91
N THR A 15 -27.18 124.41 3.13
CA THR A 15 -25.90 124.54 3.84
C THR A 15 -24.79 123.75 3.12
N ALA A 16 -23.53 124.20 3.16
CA ALA A 16 -22.40 123.53 2.52
C ALA A 16 -22.26 122.04 2.91
N ALA A 17 -22.57 121.69 4.16
CA ALA A 17 -22.59 120.30 4.62
C ALA A 17 -23.67 119.45 3.92
N GLN A 18 -24.86 120.02 3.68
CA GLN A 18 -25.96 119.35 2.96
C GLN A 18 -25.63 119.18 1.47
N ASP A 19 -25.03 120.19 0.83
CA ASP A 19 -24.58 120.10 -0.57
C ASP A 19 -23.50 119.01 -0.75
N ALA A 20 -22.54 118.94 0.18
CA ALA A 20 -21.49 117.93 0.17
C ALA A 20 -22.01 116.49 0.29
N VAL A 21 -22.93 116.21 1.23
CA VAL A 21 -23.52 114.86 1.35
C VAL A 21 -24.43 114.53 0.17
N ASN A 22 -25.21 115.49 -0.36
CA ASN A 22 -26.04 115.29 -1.54
C ASN A 22 -25.19 114.95 -2.78
N LYS A 23 -24.10 115.69 -2.99
CA LYS A 23 -23.17 115.44 -4.10
C LYS A 23 -22.46 114.10 -3.95
N ALA A 24 -22.01 113.76 -2.74
CA ALA A 24 -21.37 112.47 -2.46
C ALA A 24 -22.31 111.28 -2.73
N ILE A 25 -23.57 111.37 -2.31
CA ILE A 25 -24.58 110.32 -2.58
C ILE A 25 -24.96 110.22 -4.05
N GLN A 26 -25.07 111.34 -4.76
CA GLN A 26 -25.40 111.32 -6.18
C GLN A 26 -24.34 110.58 -7.04
N HIS A 27 -23.10 110.53 -6.56
CA HIS A 27 -21.99 109.85 -7.25
C HIS A 27 -21.66 108.48 -6.64
N LEU A 28 -22.40 108.05 -5.60
CA LEU A 28 -22.17 106.77 -4.95
C LEU A 28 -22.70 105.63 -5.83
N THR A 29 -21.85 104.64 -6.08
CA THR A 29 -22.16 103.45 -6.88
C THR A 29 -21.92 102.18 -6.06
N SER A 30 -22.52 101.06 -6.47
CA SER A 30 -22.32 99.76 -5.82
C SER A 30 -20.86 99.31 -5.81
N ALA A 31 -20.07 99.70 -6.81
CA ALA A 31 -18.64 99.37 -6.90
C ALA A 31 -17.81 100.02 -5.78
N GLN A 32 -18.31 101.08 -5.16
CA GLN A 32 -17.63 101.79 -4.07
C GLN A 32 -18.02 101.26 -2.69
N ILE A 33 -18.92 100.28 -2.60
CA ILE A 33 -19.34 99.65 -1.35
C ILE A 33 -18.63 98.29 -1.24
N ILE A 34 -17.88 98.11 -0.15
CA ILE A 34 -17.12 96.90 0.14
C ILE A 34 -17.82 96.15 1.27
N TYR A 35 -18.07 94.85 1.07
CA TYR A 35 -18.48 93.94 2.14
C TYR A 35 -17.39 92.87 2.34
N GLN A 36 -16.86 92.79 3.56
CA GLN A 36 -15.80 91.84 3.88
C GLN A 36 -16.30 90.39 3.76
N ASN A 37 -15.56 89.54 3.05
CA ASN A 37 -15.86 88.12 2.91
C ASN A 37 -17.24 87.79 2.27
N LYS A 38 -17.77 88.68 1.41
CA LYS A 38 -19.10 88.51 0.79
C LYS A 38 -19.30 87.16 0.09
N THR A 39 -18.25 86.57 -0.46
CA THR A 39 -18.30 85.28 -1.16
C THR A 39 -18.59 84.07 -0.25
N ASN A 40 -18.50 84.24 1.08
CA ASN A 40 -18.77 83.19 2.08
C ASN A 40 -20.00 83.50 2.96
N VAL A 41 -20.74 84.57 2.65
CA VAL A 41 -21.89 85.03 3.44
C VAL A 41 -23.13 85.01 2.55
N LEU A 42 -24.22 84.41 3.01
CA LEU A 42 -25.50 84.56 2.32
C LEU A 42 -26.00 86.01 2.50
N PRO A 43 -26.67 86.61 1.50
CA PRO A 43 -27.22 87.95 1.63
C PRO A 43 -28.09 88.15 2.88
N GLU A 44 -28.88 87.15 3.28
CA GLU A 44 -29.71 87.21 4.50
C GLU A 44 -28.93 87.23 5.81
N ASP A 45 -27.72 86.66 5.82
CA ASP A 45 -26.83 86.61 6.99
C ASP A 45 -25.95 87.86 7.10
N ALA A 46 -25.96 88.73 6.09
CA ALA A 46 -25.15 89.93 6.06
C ALA A 46 -25.54 90.89 7.20
N GLN A 47 -24.54 91.55 7.78
CA GLN A 47 -24.72 92.50 8.87
C GLN A 47 -24.30 93.89 8.43
N ASN A 48 -25.00 94.94 8.88
CA ASN A 48 -24.68 96.33 8.52
C ASN A 48 -23.21 96.69 8.83
N SER A 49 -22.63 96.10 9.89
CA SER A 49 -21.24 96.30 10.30
C SER A 49 -20.19 95.72 9.34
N GLY A 50 -20.59 94.86 8.40
CA GLY A 50 -19.68 94.27 7.41
C GLY A 50 -19.40 95.21 6.21
N PHE A 51 -20.13 96.31 6.10
CA PHE A 51 -20.00 97.28 5.02
C PHE A 51 -19.01 98.39 5.32
N SER A 52 -18.31 98.82 4.28
CA SER A 52 -17.45 100.01 4.28
C SER A 52 -17.51 100.66 2.90
N LEU A 53 -17.08 101.91 2.80
CA LEU A 53 -16.83 102.55 1.52
C LEU A 53 -15.37 102.32 1.11
N ALA A 54 -15.13 102.17 -0.19
CA ALA A 54 -13.78 102.14 -0.73
C ALA A 54 -13.03 103.45 -0.39
N ASP A 55 -11.71 103.38 -0.22
CA ASP A 55 -10.89 104.53 0.11
C ASP A 55 -11.11 105.69 -0.88
N ASN A 56 -11.18 106.92 -0.36
CA ASN A 56 -11.43 108.16 -1.12
C ASN A 56 -12.81 108.29 -1.79
N THR A 57 -13.79 107.45 -1.45
CA THR A 57 -15.16 107.58 -1.98
C THR A 57 -15.88 108.84 -1.47
N VAL A 58 -15.59 109.24 -0.23
CA VAL A 58 -16.17 110.43 0.41
C VAL A 58 -15.07 111.19 1.18
N ALA A 59 -15.30 112.48 1.46
CA ALA A 59 -14.38 113.26 2.29
C ALA A 59 -14.25 112.66 3.71
N ASN A 60 -13.08 112.79 4.33
CA ASN A 60 -12.75 112.18 5.64
C ASN A 60 -13.66 112.61 6.80
N ASP A 61 -14.44 113.68 6.64
CA ASP A 61 -15.38 114.20 7.62
C ASP A 61 -16.83 113.75 7.37
N ILE A 62 -17.06 112.83 6.42
CA ILE A 62 -18.35 112.21 6.13
C ILE A 62 -18.38 110.82 6.75
N THR A 63 -19.39 110.56 7.61
CA THR A 63 -19.60 109.25 8.22
C THR A 63 -20.66 108.46 7.44
N PRO A 64 -20.33 107.27 6.89
CA PRO A 64 -21.31 106.40 6.26
C PRO A 64 -22.03 105.52 7.30
N SER A 65 -23.31 105.27 7.07
CA SER A 65 -24.08 104.20 7.71
C SER A 65 -24.86 103.42 6.65
N PHE A 66 -24.98 102.11 6.86
CA PHE A 66 -25.56 101.18 5.90
C PHE A 66 -26.86 100.60 6.45
N GLU A 67 -27.87 100.51 5.59
CA GLU A 67 -29.14 99.85 5.85
C GLU A 67 -29.34 98.75 4.82
N ILE A 68 -29.29 97.50 5.26
CA ILE A 68 -29.64 96.35 4.43
C ILE A 68 -31.14 96.34 4.15
N ILE A 69 -31.49 96.15 2.88
CA ILE A 69 -32.87 95.96 2.41
C ILE A 69 -33.02 94.50 2.00
N ASN A 70 -33.51 93.68 2.94
CA ASN A 70 -33.58 92.22 2.77
C ASN A 70 -34.72 91.76 1.84
N GLY A 71 -34.45 90.70 1.07
CA GLY A 71 -35.43 89.92 0.32
C GLY A 71 -34.90 88.50 0.01
N THR A 72 -35.73 87.47 0.13
CA THR A 72 -35.30 86.06 -0.05
C THR A 72 -34.87 85.71 -1.48
N ALA A 73 -35.38 86.41 -2.49
CA ALA A 73 -34.94 86.27 -3.89
C ALA A 73 -33.46 86.67 -4.09
N GLU A 74 -32.93 87.52 -3.21
CA GLU A 74 -31.58 88.06 -3.30
C GLU A 74 -30.53 86.97 -2.98
N ASN A 75 -30.86 86.01 -2.10
CA ASN A 75 -30.01 84.84 -1.81
C ASN A 75 -29.79 83.94 -3.03
N GLN A 76 -30.83 83.74 -3.87
CA GLN A 76 -30.70 82.89 -5.06
C GLN A 76 -29.78 83.55 -6.10
N ALA A 77 -29.88 84.88 -6.25
CA ALA A 77 -29.08 85.65 -7.19
C ALA A 77 -27.67 85.98 -6.67
N GLY A 78 -27.39 85.79 -5.37
CA GLY A 78 -26.13 86.21 -4.74
C GLY A 78 -25.99 87.73 -4.73
N GLN A 79 -27.11 88.43 -4.51
CA GLN A 79 -27.22 89.87 -4.53
C GLN A 79 -27.69 90.37 -3.16
N LEU A 80 -27.43 91.63 -2.84
CA LEU A 80 -27.91 92.28 -1.62
C LEU A 80 -28.16 93.76 -1.91
N LYS A 81 -29.34 94.27 -1.55
CA LYS A 81 -29.67 95.68 -1.69
C LYS A 81 -29.33 96.44 -0.43
N VAL A 82 -28.65 97.58 -0.58
CA VAL A 82 -28.18 98.39 0.54
C VAL A 82 -28.49 99.86 0.28
N LYS A 83 -29.02 100.56 1.28
CA LYS A 83 -29.05 102.02 1.31
C LYS A 83 -27.84 102.52 2.09
N VAL A 84 -27.24 103.59 1.59
CA VAL A 84 -26.16 104.28 2.27
C VAL A 84 -26.63 105.66 2.68
N THR A 85 -26.54 105.93 3.97
CA THR A 85 -26.75 107.27 4.52
C THR A 85 -25.39 107.88 4.83
N LEU A 86 -25.11 109.04 4.25
CA LEU A 86 -23.90 109.81 4.52
C LEU A 86 -24.26 110.98 5.44
N THR A 87 -23.54 111.13 6.55
CA THR A 87 -23.79 112.20 7.53
C THR A 87 -22.56 113.09 7.70
N LYS A 88 -22.78 114.42 7.68
CA LYS A 88 -21.79 115.46 7.95
C LYS A 88 -22.44 116.62 8.70
N ASP A 89 -21.86 117.04 9.82
CA ASP A 89 -22.36 118.16 10.66
C ASP A 89 -23.87 118.08 10.99
N GLY A 90 -24.38 116.88 11.24
CA GLY A 90 -25.80 116.63 11.53
C GLY A 90 -26.73 116.74 10.31
N LYS A 91 -26.20 116.91 9.10
CA LYS A 91 -26.92 116.80 7.83
C LYS A 91 -26.70 115.43 7.22
N SER A 92 -27.77 114.82 6.74
CA SER A 92 -27.73 113.51 6.10
C SER A 92 -28.36 113.55 4.73
N ALA A 93 -27.88 112.68 3.86
CA ALA A 93 -28.61 112.26 2.67
C ALA A 93 -28.59 110.72 2.63
N THR A 94 -29.53 110.12 1.91
CA THR A 94 -29.62 108.67 1.77
C THR A 94 -29.68 108.32 0.28
N SER A 95 -28.96 107.30 -0.13
CA SER A 95 -28.99 106.81 -1.51
C SER A 95 -30.32 106.12 -1.83
N GLU A 96 -30.60 105.96 -3.12
CA GLU A 96 -31.49 104.88 -3.57
C GLU A 96 -30.85 103.51 -3.25
N PRO A 97 -31.63 102.42 -3.19
CA PRO A 97 -31.08 101.08 -3.00
C PRO A 97 -30.03 100.73 -4.06
N LEU A 98 -28.83 100.36 -3.61
CA LEU A 98 -27.72 99.90 -4.45
C LEU A 98 -27.60 98.38 -4.34
N THR A 99 -27.49 97.69 -5.47
CA THR A 99 -27.29 96.23 -5.50
C THR A 99 -25.82 95.89 -5.44
N ILE A 100 -25.42 95.16 -4.41
CA ILE A 100 -24.10 94.55 -4.25
C ILE A 100 -24.19 93.09 -4.70
N THR A 101 -23.32 92.67 -5.61
CA THR A 101 -23.30 91.32 -6.18
C THR A 101 -22.16 90.48 -5.61
N GLU A 102 -22.15 89.19 -5.97
CA GLU A 102 -21.11 88.20 -5.62
C GLU A 102 -21.17 87.71 -4.17
N PHE A 103 -22.34 87.83 -3.53
CA PHE A 103 -22.59 87.11 -2.29
C PHE A 103 -22.71 85.60 -2.54
N LEU A 104 -22.54 84.80 -1.49
CA LEU A 104 -22.78 83.36 -1.55
C LEU A 104 -24.24 83.11 -1.97
N THR A 105 -24.46 82.24 -2.96
CA THR A 105 -25.83 81.83 -3.32
C THR A 105 -26.29 80.67 -2.45
N THR A 106 -27.62 80.52 -2.29
CA THR A 106 -28.19 79.35 -1.58
C THR A 106 -27.69 78.02 -2.16
N ASP A 107 -27.58 77.93 -3.48
CA ASP A 107 -27.10 76.71 -4.16
C ASP A 107 -25.60 76.47 -3.94
N GLN A 108 -24.78 77.52 -3.96
CA GLN A 108 -23.34 77.38 -3.67
C GLN A 108 -23.11 76.98 -2.22
N LYS A 109 -23.89 77.51 -1.28
CA LYS A 109 -23.86 77.08 0.13
C LYS A 109 -24.24 75.61 0.25
N ALA A 110 -25.31 75.18 -0.41
CA ALA A 110 -25.78 73.80 -0.36
C ALA A 110 -24.71 72.79 -0.81
N VAL A 111 -24.01 73.04 -1.93
CA VAL A 111 -22.94 72.14 -2.39
C VAL A 111 -21.70 72.21 -1.48
N ASN A 112 -21.40 73.35 -0.86
CA ASN A 112 -20.30 73.48 0.11
C ASN A 112 -20.59 72.72 1.41
N ASP A 113 -21.82 72.81 1.93
CA ASP A 113 -22.27 72.08 3.12
C ASP A 113 -22.27 70.57 2.85
N ALA A 114 -22.81 70.14 1.71
CA ALA A 114 -22.78 68.72 1.31
C ALA A 114 -21.35 68.20 1.10
N LYS A 115 -20.43 69.03 0.61
CA LYS A 115 -18.99 68.71 0.52
C LYS A 115 -18.39 68.47 1.90
N ALA A 116 -18.72 69.32 2.87
CA ALA A 116 -18.25 69.18 4.25
C ALA A 116 -18.85 67.94 4.95
N ALA A 117 -20.04 67.51 4.54
CA ALA A 117 -20.72 66.34 5.10
C ALA A 117 -20.15 64.99 4.63
N ILE A 118 -19.38 64.91 3.53
CA ILE A 118 -18.81 63.64 3.05
C ILE A 118 -17.76 63.14 4.04
N THR A 119 -17.98 61.94 4.58
CA THR A 119 -17.08 61.29 5.55
C THR A 119 -16.29 60.13 4.94
N ILE A 120 -16.93 59.34 4.08
CA ILE A 120 -16.35 58.15 3.45
C ILE A 120 -16.66 58.17 1.96
N VAL A 121 -15.70 57.76 1.14
CA VAL A 121 -15.90 57.41 -0.25
C VAL A 121 -15.51 55.95 -0.42
N ASP A 122 -16.38 55.15 -1.02
CA ASP A 122 -16.12 53.73 -1.27
C ASP A 122 -16.51 53.29 -2.68
N TYR A 123 -16.16 52.06 -3.04
CA TYR A 123 -16.36 51.46 -4.34
C TYR A 123 -17.02 50.08 -4.22
N THR A 124 -18.11 49.89 -4.95
CA THR A 124 -18.87 48.62 -4.95
C THR A 124 -18.05 47.49 -5.60
N ASP A 125 -17.94 46.34 -4.93
CA ASP A 125 -17.23 45.13 -5.39
C ASP A 125 -15.71 45.31 -5.65
N LYS A 126 -15.09 46.31 -5.01
CA LYS A 126 -13.66 46.66 -5.20
C LYS A 126 -12.70 45.47 -5.12
N ALA A 127 -12.95 44.48 -4.26
CA ALA A 127 -12.12 43.28 -4.12
C ALA A 127 -12.01 42.42 -5.40
N SER A 128 -12.87 42.65 -6.39
CA SER A 128 -12.90 41.93 -7.67
C SER A 128 -12.37 42.74 -8.86
N VAL A 129 -12.02 44.00 -8.65
CA VAL A 129 -11.69 44.97 -9.70
C VAL A 129 -10.27 45.48 -9.51
N LEU A 130 -9.46 45.48 -10.58
CA LEU A 130 -8.17 46.16 -10.56
C LEU A 130 -8.40 47.67 -10.56
N PRO A 131 -7.61 48.47 -9.81
CA PRO A 131 -7.70 49.94 -9.84
C PRO A 131 -7.72 50.54 -11.25
N LEU A 132 -6.90 50.05 -12.19
CA LEU A 132 -6.89 50.52 -13.58
C LEU A 132 -8.20 50.25 -14.36
N ALA A 133 -9.02 49.30 -13.91
CA ALA A 133 -10.31 48.94 -14.50
C ALA A 133 -11.50 49.56 -13.75
N ALA A 134 -11.24 50.45 -12.78
CA ALA A 134 -12.29 51.05 -11.97
C ALA A 134 -13.20 51.98 -12.79
N ASP A 135 -14.50 51.72 -12.70
CA ASP A 135 -15.58 52.55 -13.27
C ASP A 135 -16.04 53.63 -12.29
N SER A 136 -15.95 54.91 -12.70
CA SER A 136 -16.36 56.06 -11.89
C SER A 136 -17.84 56.05 -11.44
N THR A 137 -18.69 55.28 -12.10
CA THR A 137 -20.13 55.17 -11.76
C THR A 137 -20.41 54.26 -10.55
N LYS A 138 -19.43 53.46 -10.12
CA LYS A 138 -19.57 52.51 -9.00
C LYS A 138 -19.12 53.05 -7.65
N PHE A 139 -18.67 54.31 -7.60
CA PHE A 139 -18.35 54.95 -6.33
C PHE A 139 -19.62 55.38 -5.60
N ASN A 140 -19.53 55.36 -4.29
CA ASN A 140 -20.55 55.86 -3.39
C ASN A 140 -19.90 56.72 -2.31
N VAL A 141 -20.68 57.64 -1.75
CA VAL A 141 -20.29 58.44 -0.59
C VAL A 141 -21.19 58.14 0.57
N THR A 142 -20.62 58.15 1.77
CA THR A 142 -21.38 58.25 3.02
C THR A 142 -21.27 59.68 3.53
N GLN A 143 -22.41 60.26 3.87
CA GLN A 143 -22.50 61.60 4.44
C GLN A 143 -22.80 61.52 5.94
N ASP A 144 -22.31 62.49 6.71
CA ASP A 144 -22.65 62.66 8.12
C ASP A 144 -24.17 62.91 8.25
N PRO A 145 -24.93 62.02 8.92
CA PRO A 145 -26.38 62.14 9.03
C PRO A 145 -26.82 63.35 9.87
N THR A 146 -25.93 63.94 10.65
CA THR A 146 -26.21 65.16 11.43
C THR A 146 -26.17 66.43 10.57
N GLN A 147 -25.52 66.35 9.41
CA GLN A 147 -25.47 67.40 8.40
C GLN A 147 -26.58 67.12 7.38
N ASN A 148 -27.76 67.74 7.53
CA ASN A 148 -28.89 67.50 6.62
C ASN A 148 -28.61 68.11 5.23
N PRO A 149 -28.18 67.33 4.22
CA PRO A 149 -27.77 67.88 2.94
C PRO A 149 -29.01 68.35 2.19
N ALA A 150 -28.91 69.51 1.52
CA ALA A 150 -30.04 70.01 0.75
C ALA A 150 -30.43 69.03 -0.36
N ALA A 151 -31.73 68.81 -0.56
CA ALA A 151 -32.22 67.99 -1.66
C ALA A 151 -31.83 68.56 -3.03
N GLY A 152 -31.74 67.68 -4.04
CA GLY A 152 -31.47 68.04 -5.44
C GLY A 152 -29.99 68.26 -5.78
N ILE A 153 -29.06 67.73 -4.98
CA ILE A 153 -27.62 67.71 -5.30
C ILE A 153 -27.31 66.44 -6.09
N THR A 154 -26.71 66.61 -7.26
CA THR A 154 -26.15 65.49 -8.05
C THR A 154 -24.72 65.23 -7.59
N VAL A 155 -24.39 63.96 -7.36
CA VAL A 155 -23.04 63.50 -7.01
C VAL A 155 -22.43 62.78 -8.20
N SER A 156 -21.24 63.18 -8.61
CA SER A 156 -20.41 62.47 -9.59
C SER A 156 -18.98 62.31 -9.08
N TYR A 157 -18.21 61.46 -9.76
CA TYR A 157 -16.88 61.06 -9.32
C TYR A 157 -15.87 61.20 -10.45
N GLU A 158 -14.66 61.61 -10.08
CA GLU A 158 -13.53 61.72 -10.98
C GLU A 158 -12.36 60.94 -10.39
N ILE A 159 -11.90 59.91 -11.09
CA ILE A 159 -10.70 59.17 -10.72
C ILE A 159 -9.49 60.06 -11.02
N VAL A 160 -8.63 60.25 -10.04
CA VAL A 160 -7.43 61.07 -10.19
C VAL A 160 -6.46 60.36 -11.12
N GLU A 161 -6.00 61.05 -12.16
CA GLU A 161 -5.07 60.51 -13.14
C GLU A 161 -3.78 59.99 -12.49
N ASN A 162 -3.28 58.84 -12.96
CA ASN A 162 -2.08 58.16 -12.47
C ASN A 162 -2.12 57.77 -10.98
N SER A 163 -3.29 57.78 -10.34
CA SER A 163 -3.43 57.35 -8.94
C SER A 163 -3.70 55.86 -8.79
N GLN A 164 -4.14 55.19 -9.86
CA GLN A 164 -4.47 53.78 -9.87
C GLN A 164 -3.22 52.92 -9.72
N ASN A 165 -3.10 52.22 -8.59
CA ASN A 165 -1.98 51.35 -8.27
C ASN A 165 -2.47 49.91 -8.09
N ASN A 166 -2.31 49.10 -9.14
CA ASN A 166 -2.70 47.69 -9.12
C ASN A 166 -1.86 46.83 -8.16
N ASP A 167 -0.64 47.23 -7.80
CA ASP A 167 0.19 46.43 -6.90
C ASP A 167 -0.25 46.65 -5.44
N ALA A 168 -0.57 47.90 -5.07
CA ALA A 168 -1.08 48.24 -3.75
C ALA A 168 -2.60 48.00 -3.59
N GLY A 169 -3.35 47.90 -4.69
CA GLY A 169 -4.81 47.77 -4.65
C GLY A 169 -5.49 49.07 -4.20
N THR A 170 -4.98 50.21 -4.66
CA THR A 170 -5.43 51.56 -4.25
C THR A 170 -5.65 52.48 -5.46
N LEU A 171 -6.51 53.48 -5.31
CA LEU A 171 -6.60 54.64 -6.22
C LEU A 171 -7.05 55.89 -5.45
N LYS A 172 -7.04 57.04 -6.12
CA LYS A 172 -7.62 58.28 -5.57
C LYS A 172 -8.81 58.76 -6.40
N VAL A 173 -9.79 59.34 -5.71
CA VAL A 173 -11.03 59.85 -6.31
C VAL A 173 -11.40 61.23 -5.75
N LYS A 174 -11.96 62.08 -6.59
CA LYS A 174 -12.60 63.34 -6.20
C LYS A 174 -14.11 63.20 -6.36
N VAL A 175 -14.86 63.79 -5.45
CA VAL A 175 -16.32 63.87 -5.52
C VAL A 175 -16.69 65.26 -5.99
N ILE A 176 -17.55 65.32 -7.00
CA ILE A 176 -18.06 66.54 -7.60
C ILE A 176 -19.54 66.65 -7.26
N LEU A 177 -19.92 67.69 -6.53
CA LEU A 177 -21.29 67.98 -6.13
C LEU A 177 -21.81 69.12 -7.00
N THR A 178 -22.95 68.90 -7.68
CA THR A 178 -23.54 69.89 -8.58
C THR A 178 -24.98 70.19 -8.18
N LYS A 179 -25.34 71.48 -8.15
CA LYS A 179 -26.72 71.95 -7.99
C LYS A 179 -26.92 73.24 -8.79
N ASN A 180 -27.86 73.26 -9.74
CA ASN A 180 -28.17 74.42 -10.58
C ASN A 180 -26.91 75.13 -11.12
N GLU A 181 -26.01 74.37 -11.76
CA GLU A 181 -24.73 74.84 -12.33
C GLU A 181 -23.65 75.27 -11.31
N LYS A 182 -23.96 75.32 -10.01
CA LYS A 182 -22.95 75.51 -8.95
C LYS A 182 -22.28 74.18 -8.62
N GLN A 183 -20.96 74.23 -8.42
CA GLN A 183 -20.15 73.05 -8.14
C GLN A 183 -19.30 73.22 -6.88
N ALA A 184 -19.10 72.11 -6.19
CA ALA A 184 -18.07 71.95 -5.17
C ALA A 184 -17.32 70.64 -5.41
N VAL A 185 -15.99 70.70 -5.43
CA VAL A 185 -15.12 69.53 -5.61
C VAL A 185 -14.40 69.24 -4.29
N THR A 186 -14.38 67.98 -3.86
CA THR A 186 -13.67 67.56 -2.65
C THR A 186 -12.16 67.58 -2.83
N LYS A 187 -11.43 67.40 -1.72
CA LYS A 187 -10.05 66.89 -1.79
C LYS A 187 -10.05 65.45 -2.34
N GLU A 188 -8.86 64.95 -2.66
CA GLU A 188 -8.66 63.56 -3.05
C GLU A 188 -8.92 62.63 -1.86
N PHE A 189 -9.70 61.57 -2.10
CA PHE A 189 -9.88 60.45 -1.18
C PHE A 189 -9.12 59.25 -1.72
N GLU A 190 -8.34 58.60 -0.87
CA GLU A 190 -7.75 57.31 -1.18
C GLU A 190 -8.78 56.21 -0.92
N VAL A 191 -8.99 55.33 -1.90
CA VAL A 191 -9.84 54.15 -1.79
C VAL A 191 -8.95 52.93 -1.94
N SER A 192 -8.98 52.06 -0.92
CA SER A 192 -8.14 50.86 -0.83
C SER A 192 -8.98 49.58 -0.74
N GLY A 193 -8.30 48.43 -0.88
CA GLY A 193 -8.94 47.11 -0.86
C GLY A 193 -9.37 46.61 -2.24
N PHE A 194 -8.85 47.21 -3.32
CA PHE A 194 -9.05 46.69 -4.67
C PHE A 194 -8.30 45.37 -4.90
N LEU A 195 -8.68 44.64 -5.95
CA LEU A 195 -7.91 43.49 -6.43
C LEU A 195 -6.48 43.94 -6.77
N THR A 196 -5.49 43.15 -6.38
CA THR A 196 -4.08 43.41 -6.73
C THR A 196 -3.63 42.56 -7.92
N ASN A 197 -2.55 42.96 -8.59
CA ASN A 197 -1.92 42.15 -9.65
C ASN A 197 -1.55 40.75 -9.12
N ASP A 198 -0.97 40.67 -7.92
CA ASP A 198 -0.60 39.39 -7.31
C ASP A 198 -1.83 38.54 -6.96
N GLN A 199 -2.88 39.14 -6.36
CA GLN A 199 -4.11 38.39 -6.07
C GLN A 199 -4.78 37.88 -7.36
N LYS A 200 -4.79 38.69 -8.41
CA LYS A 200 -5.31 38.27 -9.72
C LYS A 200 -4.51 37.09 -10.27
N LEU A 201 -3.17 37.17 -10.23
CA LEU A 201 -2.30 36.11 -10.72
C LEU A 201 -2.52 34.80 -9.96
N VAL A 202 -2.55 34.82 -8.61
CA VAL A 202 -2.79 33.58 -7.85
C VAL A 202 -4.18 32.99 -8.15
N ASN A 203 -5.21 33.82 -8.36
CA ASN A 203 -6.55 33.35 -8.75
C ASN A 203 -6.54 32.71 -10.16
N GLU A 204 -5.81 33.29 -11.11
CA GLU A 204 -5.67 32.76 -12.48
C GLU A 204 -4.85 31.45 -12.50
N GLU A 205 -3.79 31.34 -11.70
CA GLU A 205 -3.02 30.10 -11.55
C GLU A 205 -3.83 29.01 -10.83
N LEU A 206 -4.62 29.38 -9.81
CA LEU A 206 -5.47 28.44 -9.07
C LEU A 206 -6.45 27.73 -10.01
N ALA A 207 -7.03 28.46 -10.97
CA ALA A 207 -7.96 27.92 -11.95
C ALA A 207 -7.35 26.85 -12.89
N LYS A 208 -6.02 26.73 -12.94
CA LYS A 208 -5.32 25.69 -13.72
C LYS A 208 -5.18 24.38 -12.96
N ILE A 209 -5.39 24.38 -11.64
CA ILE A 209 -5.16 23.22 -10.78
C ILE A 209 -6.40 22.33 -10.79
N SER A 210 -6.17 21.04 -11.04
CA SER A 210 -7.15 19.97 -10.90
C SER A 210 -6.55 18.83 -10.08
N SER A 211 -7.37 17.86 -9.66
CA SER A 211 -6.91 16.67 -8.94
C SER A 211 -5.84 15.89 -9.71
N ALA A 212 -5.91 15.88 -11.05
CA ALA A 212 -4.92 15.21 -11.90
C ALA A 212 -3.52 15.84 -11.83
N ASN A 213 -3.40 17.07 -11.30
CA ASN A 213 -2.13 17.76 -11.17
C ASN A 213 -1.42 17.47 -9.84
N ILE A 214 -2.10 16.81 -8.90
CA ILE A 214 -1.59 16.56 -7.55
C ILE A 214 -1.03 15.14 -7.48
N ASP A 215 0.24 15.02 -7.13
CA ASP A 215 0.89 13.73 -6.96
C ASP A 215 1.54 13.58 -5.58
N TYR A 216 1.66 12.34 -5.14
CA TYR A 216 2.35 11.92 -3.94
C TYR A 216 3.28 10.75 -4.32
N PRO A 217 4.59 10.99 -4.52
CA PRO A 217 5.51 10.04 -5.17
C PRO A 217 5.61 8.64 -4.55
N GLU A 218 5.30 8.47 -3.26
CA GLU A 218 5.40 7.19 -2.54
C GLU A 218 4.05 6.63 -2.09
N LYS A 219 2.94 7.08 -2.70
CA LYS A 219 1.59 6.72 -2.24
C LYS A 219 1.38 5.21 -2.22
N SER A 220 1.93 4.48 -3.19
CA SER A 220 1.82 3.01 -3.24
C SER A 220 2.43 2.28 -2.05
N ASN A 221 3.28 2.93 -1.25
CA ASN A 221 3.97 2.35 -0.11
C ASN A 221 3.58 2.98 1.24
N ALA A 222 2.72 4.00 1.23
CA ALA A 222 2.30 4.73 2.43
C ALA A 222 0.80 4.59 2.66
N LEU A 223 0.38 4.51 3.93
CA LEU A 223 -1.03 4.68 4.26
C LEU A 223 -1.43 6.16 4.13
N PRO A 224 -2.70 6.46 3.82
CA PRO A 224 -3.23 7.81 3.91
C PRO A 224 -2.93 8.52 5.25
N THR A 225 -3.02 7.81 6.37
CA THR A 225 -2.71 8.34 7.71
C THR A 225 -1.25 8.71 7.93
N ASP A 226 -0.33 8.09 7.18
CA ASP A 226 1.11 8.36 7.23
C ASP A 226 1.51 9.52 6.29
N ALA A 227 0.57 10.06 5.49
CA ALA A 227 0.85 11.12 4.54
C ALA A 227 1.19 12.45 5.24
N VAL A 228 2.15 13.18 4.68
CA VAL A 228 2.61 14.49 5.15
C VAL A 228 2.56 15.52 4.02
N GLU A 229 2.17 16.75 4.35
CA GLU A 229 1.89 17.84 3.39
C GLU A 229 3.07 18.17 2.48
N ASN A 230 4.30 18.15 3.03
CA ASN A 230 5.51 18.51 2.29
C ASN A 230 5.91 17.53 1.18
N ASN A 231 5.29 16.34 1.14
CA ASN A 231 5.58 15.33 0.13
C ASN A 231 4.71 15.46 -1.12
N PHE A 232 3.64 16.26 -1.07
CA PHE A 232 2.81 16.51 -2.24
C PHE A 232 3.56 17.35 -3.27
N ARG A 233 3.22 17.08 -4.54
CA ARG A 233 3.80 17.77 -5.69
C ARG A 233 2.71 18.20 -6.64
N LEU A 234 2.97 19.32 -7.30
CA LEU A 234 2.12 19.85 -8.35
C LEU A 234 2.84 19.67 -9.67
N SER A 235 2.19 19.02 -10.63
CA SER A 235 2.76 18.76 -11.96
C SER A 235 2.51 19.89 -12.96
N VAL A 236 1.62 20.85 -12.64
CA VAL A 236 1.40 22.02 -13.48
C VAL A 236 2.47 23.08 -13.22
N GLN A 237 2.99 23.68 -14.29
CA GLN A 237 3.92 24.80 -14.19
C GLN A 237 3.18 26.08 -13.79
N LEU A 238 3.59 26.67 -12.67
CA LEU A 238 3.06 27.93 -12.17
C LEU A 238 3.85 29.12 -12.71
N ALA A 239 3.20 30.29 -12.70
CA ALA A 239 3.87 31.56 -12.99
C ALA A 239 4.97 31.89 -11.96
N ASP A 240 5.93 32.73 -12.36
CA ASP A 240 7.08 33.08 -11.54
C ASP A 240 6.67 33.75 -10.21
N GLY A 241 7.35 33.33 -9.13
CA GLY A 241 7.07 33.77 -7.76
C GLY A 241 5.79 33.22 -7.13
N VAL A 242 5.01 32.38 -7.81
CA VAL A 242 3.86 31.67 -7.21
C VAL A 242 4.34 30.34 -6.63
N THR A 243 4.09 30.14 -5.33
CA THR A 243 4.53 28.94 -4.62
C THR A 243 3.33 28.12 -4.14
N PRO A 244 3.30 26.80 -4.40
CA PRO A 244 2.27 25.92 -3.87
C PRO A 244 2.65 25.44 -2.46
N SER A 245 1.63 25.26 -1.63
CA SER A 245 1.67 24.50 -0.39
C SER A 245 0.40 23.66 -0.30
N TYR A 246 0.38 22.70 0.62
CA TYR A 246 -0.68 21.70 0.70
C TYR A 246 -1.22 21.61 2.10
N GLU A 247 -2.51 21.39 2.22
CA GLU A 247 -3.19 21.14 3.49
C GLU A 247 -3.94 19.82 3.37
N ILE A 248 -3.66 18.86 4.25
CA ILE A 248 -4.44 17.63 4.32
C ILE A 248 -5.73 17.93 5.07
N VAL A 249 -6.87 17.64 4.44
CA VAL A 249 -8.18 17.86 5.06
C VAL A 249 -8.32 16.94 6.26
N SER A 250 -8.62 17.51 7.42
CA SER A 250 -8.76 16.76 8.67
C SER A 250 -9.81 15.65 8.54
N ASN A 251 -9.48 14.45 9.04
CA ASN A 251 -10.32 13.25 9.01
C ASN A 251 -10.67 12.75 7.60
N SER A 252 -9.92 13.15 6.57
CA SER A 252 -10.12 12.66 5.21
C SER A 252 -9.30 11.41 4.90
N GLN A 253 -8.30 11.09 5.72
CA GLN A 253 -7.42 9.94 5.55
C GLN A 253 -8.20 8.64 5.78
N GLN A 254 -8.41 7.87 4.71
CA GLN A 254 -9.20 6.65 4.72
C GLN A 254 -8.33 5.46 4.34
N ASP A 255 -7.62 4.92 5.33
CA ASP A 255 -6.70 3.79 5.13
C ASP A 255 -7.38 2.55 4.53
N ALA A 256 -8.66 2.31 4.85
CA ALA A 256 -9.40 1.20 4.25
C ALA A 256 -9.57 1.35 2.72
N LEU A 257 -9.65 2.58 2.21
CA LEU A 257 -9.85 2.88 0.79
C LEU A 257 -8.57 3.28 0.07
N GLY A 258 -7.51 3.66 0.79
CA GLY A 258 -6.27 4.15 0.19
C GLY A 258 -6.46 5.54 -0.44
N THR A 259 -7.29 6.38 0.19
CA THR A 259 -7.63 7.72 -0.27
C THR A 259 -7.48 8.75 0.86
N LEU A 260 -7.25 10.01 0.48
CA LEU A 260 -7.35 11.19 1.35
C LEU A 260 -7.79 12.42 0.55
N LYS A 261 -8.09 13.53 1.23
CA LYS A 261 -8.35 14.81 0.57
C LYS A 261 -7.31 15.87 0.89
N VAL A 262 -6.96 16.67 -0.12
CA VAL A 262 -5.96 17.75 -0.03
C VAL A 262 -6.51 19.04 -0.63
N LYS A 263 -6.15 20.17 -0.03
CA LYS A 263 -6.28 21.50 -0.63
C LYS A 263 -4.90 21.99 -1.07
N VAL A 264 -4.86 22.70 -2.19
CA VAL A 264 -3.66 23.41 -2.65
C VAL A 264 -3.82 24.88 -2.33
N ILE A 265 -2.81 25.45 -1.70
CA ILE A 265 -2.72 26.86 -1.34
C ILE A 265 -1.62 27.48 -2.18
N LEU A 266 -1.99 28.40 -3.08
CA LEU A 266 -1.04 29.18 -3.86
C LEU A 266 -0.75 30.49 -3.15
N THR A 267 0.53 30.82 -2.99
CA THR A 267 0.97 32.06 -2.33
C THR A 267 1.91 32.86 -3.23
N LYS A 268 1.69 34.18 -3.28
CA LYS A 268 2.62 35.18 -3.85
C LYS A 268 2.52 36.49 -3.08
N ASN A 269 3.65 37.01 -2.57
CA ASN A 269 3.71 38.27 -1.80
C ASN A 269 2.59 38.39 -0.74
N GLU A 270 2.43 37.35 0.08
CA GLU A 270 1.40 37.24 1.14
C GLU A 270 -0.06 37.13 0.64
N LYS A 271 -0.31 37.23 -0.67
CA LYS A 271 -1.62 36.95 -1.28
C LYS A 271 -1.78 35.46 -1.46
N GLN A 272 -2.97 34.97 -1.11
CA GLN A 272 -3.28 33.54 -1.14
C GLN A 272 -4.55 33.27 -1.93
N ALA A 273 -4.57 32.10 -2.56
CA ALA A 273 -5.76 31.50 -3.13
C ALA A 273 -5.75 29.99 -2.80
N VAL A 274 -6.89 29.44 -2.44
CA VAL A 274 -7.02 28.06 -1.96
C VAL A 274 -8.01 27.31 -2.83
N THR A 275 -7.65 26.10 -3.26
CA THR A 275 -8.53 25.25 -4.06
C THR A 275 -9.67 24.68 -3.22
N GLU A 276 -10.67 24.12 -3.91
CA GLU A 276 -11.54 23.12 -3.28
C GLU A 276 -10.74 21.86 -2.88
N GLU A 277 -11.41 20.94 -2.18
CA GLU A 277 -10.82 19.67 -1.76
C GLU A 277 -10.68 18.72 -2.97
N PHE A 278 -9.47 18.19 -3.17
CA PHE A 278 -9.22 17.14 -4.15
C PHE A 278 -9.00 15.81 -3.46
N GLU A 279 -9.66 14.76 -3.97
CA GLU A 279 -9.37 13.39 -3.56
C GLU A 279 -8.09 12.90 -4.25
N VAL A 280 -7.15 12.40 -3.44
CA VAL A 280 -5.93 11.75 -3.90
C VAL A 280 -6.04 10.26 -3.56
N SER A 281 -5.98 9.42 -4.59
CA SER A 281 -6.11 7.96 -4.48
C SER A 281 -4.82 7.24 -4.89
N GLY A 282 -4.78 5.93 -4.64
CA GLY A 282 -3.63 5.07 -4.92
C GLY A 282 -2.67 4.91 -3.75
N PHE A 283 -3.08 5.31 -2.53
CA PHE A 283 -2.34 4.97 -1.34
C PHE A 283 -2.45 3.47 -1.02
N LEU A 284 -1.50 2.96 -0.23
CA LEU A 284 -1.60 1.64 0.33
C LEU A 284 -2.85 1.56 1.22
N THR A 285 -3.63 0.49 1.09
CA THR A 285 -4.76 0.25 2.01
C THR A 285 -4.30 -0.46 3.27
N SER A 286 -4.99 -0.27 4.40
CA SER A 286 -4.71 -1.00 5.66
C SER A 286 -4.65 -2.51 5.47
N ASP A 287 -5.55 -3.08 4.68
CA ASP A 287 -5.57 -4.52 4.39
C ASP A 287 -4.37 -4.94 3.53
N GLN A 288 -4.00 -4.15 2.52
CA GLN A 288 -2.80 -4.42 1.70
C GLN A 288 -1.52 -4.36 2.54
N LYS A 289 -1.39 -3.39 3.45
CA LYS A 289 -0.26 -3.30 4.39
C LYS A 289 -0.20 -4.56 5.26
N LEU A 290 -1.34 -4.97 5.83
CA LEU A 290 -1.42 -6.15 6.67
C LEU A 290 -1.02 -7.42 5.93
N VAL A 291 -1.53 -7.67 4.71
CA VAL A 291 -1.14 -8.88 3.96
C VAL A 291 0.34 -8.87 3.59
N ASN A 292 0.93 -7.71 3.28
CA ASN A 292 2.38 -7.59 3.03
C ASN A 292 3.19 -7.90 4.28
N GLU A 293 2.78 -7.38 5.45
CA GLU A 293 3.45 -7.63 6.74
C GLU A 293 3.30 -9.09 7.19
N GLU A 294 2.14 -9.72 6.99
CA GLU A 294 1.95 -11.16 7.26
C GLU A 294 2.77 -12.04 6.31
N LEU A 295 2.82 -11.69 5.03
CA LEU A 295 3.59 -12.45 4.04
C LEU A 295 5.08 -12.46 4.39
N ALA A 296 5.62 -11.35 4.89
CA ALA A 296 7.01 -11.25 5.33
C ALA A 296 7.38 -12.20 6.48
N LYS A 297 6.40 -12.75 7.21
CA LYS A 297 6.61 -13.77 8.25
C LYS A 297 6.69 -15.19 7.69
N ILE A 298 6.32 -15.40 6.43
CA ILE A 298 6.26 -16.72 5.81
C ILE A 298 7.64 -17.09 5.26
N SER A 299 8.09 -18.29 5.62
CA SER A 299 9.31 -18.91 5.12
C SER A 299 9.03 -20.37 4.76
N SER A 300 9.97 -21.05 4.09
CA SER A 300 9.83 -22.48 3.78
C SER A 300 9.65 -23.35 5.02
N ALA A 301 10.24 -22.97 6.16
CA ALA A 301 10.09 -23.69 7.43
C ALA A 301 8.70 -23.53 8.05
N SER A 302 7.95 -22.51 7.64
CA SER A 302 6.60 -22.23 8.12
C SER A 302 5.52 -23.05 7.39
N ILE A 303 5.88 -23.65 6.26
CA ILE A 303 4.98 -24.42 5.39
C ILE A 303 5.12 -25.90 5.71
N ASP A 304 3.99 -26.55 5.96
CA ASP A 304 3.92 -27.98 6.18
C ASP A 304 3.07 -28.67 5.12
N TYR A 305 3.41 -29.94 4.85
CA TYR A 305 2.68 -30.83 3.98
C TYR A 305 2.56 -32.18 4.70
N PRO A 306 1.34 -32.55 5.17
CA PRO A 306 1.12 -33.81 5.85
C PRO A 306 1.57 -35.00 5.00
N GLU A 307 2.25 -35.97 5.62
CA GLU A 307 2.72 -37.19 4.96
C GLU A 307 3.69 -36.97 3.79
N LYS A 308 4.35 -35.81 3.68
CA LYS A 308 5.31 -35.55 2.57
C LYS A 308 6.35 -36.66 2.40
N SER A 309 6.81 -37.29 3.48
CA SER A 309 7.76 -38.42 3.42
C SER A 309 7.24 -39.66 2.68
N ASN A 310 5.94 -39.73 2.40
CA ASN A 310 5.26 -40.80 1.67
C ASN A 310 4.67 -40.34 0.33
N THR A 311 4.83 -39.07 -0.04
CA THR A 311 4.26 -38.48 -1.27
C THR A 311 5.39 -38.09 -2.21
N LEU A 312 5.29 -38.50 -3.48
CA LEU A 312 6.20 -38.01 -4.51
C LEU A 312 5.87 -36.54 -4.85
N PRO A 313 6.87 -35.70 -5.16
CA PRO A 313 6.65 -34.34 -5.66
C PRO A 313 5.60 -34.24 -6.78
N ASN A 314 5.60 -35.16 -7.75
CA ASN A 314 4.61 -35.20 -8.82
C ASN A 314 3.17 -35.43 -8.34
N ASP A 315 3.00 -36.19 -7.25
CA ASP A 315 1.70 -36.56 -6.70
C ASP A 315 1.18 -35.55 -5.67
N ALA A 316 1.95 -34.52 -5.34
CA ALA A 316 1.55 -33.53 -4.36
C ALA A 316 0.39 -32.65 -4.84
N ASP A 317 -0.57 -32.42 -3.95
CA ASP A 317 -1.73 -31.54 -4.14
C ASP A 317 -1.53 -30.24 -3.35
N GLU A 318 -1.67 -29.10 -4.02
CA GLU A 318 -1.49 -27.78 -3.41
C GLU A 318 -2.47 -27.49 -2.26
N ASN A 319 -3.62 -28.16 -2.23
CA ASN A 319 -4.62 -28.01 -1.18
C ASN A 319 -4.21 -28.67 0.15
N ASN A 320 -3.19 -29.51 0.16
CA ASN A 320 -2.70 -30.18 1.37
C ASN A 320 -1.66 -29.34 2.13
N PHE A 321 -1.16 -28.25 1.55
CA PHE A 321 -0.24 -27.37 2.27
C PHE A 321 -0.94 -26.60 3.39
N THR A 322 -0.24 -26.42 4.50
CA THR A 322 -0.70 -25.63 5.65
C THR A 322 0.42 -24.77 6.21
N LEU A 323 0.06 -23.74 7.00
CA LEU A 323 1.02 -23.00 7.81
C LEU A 323 1.03 -23.58 9.22
N SER A 324 2.15 -24.14 9.65
CA SER A 324 2.26 -24.87 10.92
C SER A 324 2.79 -24.01 12.08
N ALA A 325 3.50 -22.91 11.78
CA ALA A 325 4.19 -22.09 12.79
C ALA A 325 3.86 -20.58 12.72
N VAL A 326 2.96 -20.16 11.83
CA VAL A 326 2.62 -18.75 11.63
C VAL A 326 1.14 -18.53 11.91
N GLN A 327 0.85 -17.76 12.95
CA GLN A 327 -0.51 -17.28 13.23
C GLN A 327 -0.75 -16.01 12.41
N LEU A 328 -1.59 -16.14 11.37
CA LEU A 328 -2.01 -15.01 10.55
C LEU A 328 -3.02 -14.13 11.32
N ALA A 329 -3.04 -12.85 10.99
CA ALA A 329 -4.06 -11.93 11.46
C ALA A 329 -5.47 -12.35 11.00
N ASP A 330 -6.49 -11.95 11.78
CA ASP A 330 -7.88 -12.34 11.51
C ASP A 330 -8.34 -11.91 10.11
N GLY A 331 -9.05 -12.81 9.42
CA GLY A 331 -9.52 -12.63 8.05
C GLY A 331 -8.45 -12.69 6.95
N VAL A 332 -7.18 -12.96 7.26
CA VAL A 332 -6.14 -13.26 6.25
C VAL A 332 -6.16 -14.75 5.94
N THR A 333 -6.36 -15.11 4.67
CA THR A 333 -6.40 -16.51 4.22
C THR A 333 -5.23 -16.82 3.30
N PRO A 334 -4.46 -17.90 3.56
CA PRO A 334 -3.43 -18.37 2.66
C PRO A 334 -3.99 -19.27 1.55
N SER A 335 -3.36 -19.24 0.38
CA SER A 335 -3.48 -20.24 -0.66
C SER A 335 -2.10 -20.57 -1.23
N TYR A 336 -1.95 -21.75 -1.82
CA TYR A 336 -0.67 -22.28 -2.27
C TYR A 336 -0.73 -22.59 -3.76
N GLU A 337 0.39 -22.37 -4.44
CA GLU A 337 0.57 -22.71 -5.85
C GLU A 337 1.88 -23.50 -5.96
N ILE A 338 1.81 -24.71 -6.51
CA ILE A 338 3.01 -25.50 -6.83
C ILE A 338 3.58 -24.97 -8.15
N VAL A 339 4.88 -24.67 -8.17
CA VAL A 339 5.57 -24.32 -9.41
C VAL A 339 5.76 -25.61 -10.22
N ASP A 340 4.99 -25.80 -11.30
CA ASP A 340 4.94 -27.05 -12.07
C ASP A 340 6.30 -27.61 -12.47
N SER A 341 7.24 -26.74 -12.85
CA SER A 341 8.60 -27.17 -13.24
C SER A 341 9.43 -27.84 -12.12
N SER A 342 8.97 -27.71 -10.86
CA SER A 342 9.59 -28.31 -9.69
C SER A 342 9.04 -29.69 -9.32
N ARG A 343 7.99 -30.16 -9.99
CA ARG A 343 7.43 -31.52 -9.80
C ARG A 343 8.41 -32.56 -10.36
N LYS A 344 9.50 -32.80 -9.64
CA LYS A 344 10.57 -33.72 -10.00
C LYS A 344 10.86 -34.63 -8.83
N ASP A 345 10.56 -35.90 -9.04
CA ASP A 345 10.63 -36.91 -7.99
C ASP A 345 12.08 -37.32 -7.61
N GLY A 346 13.08 -36.90 -8.39
CA GLY A 346 14.47 -37.28 -8.16
C GLY A 346 15.06 -36.72 -6.86
N GLU A 347 14.69 -35.50 -6.47
CA GLU A 347 15.32 -34.81 -5.33
C GLU A 347 14.45 -34.79 -4.06
N GLY A 348 13.16 -35.15 -4.16
CA GLY A 348 12.24 -35.09 -3.02
C GLY A 348 12.00 -33.65 -2.54
N THR A 349 11.98 -32.70 -3.48
CA THR A 349 11.75 -31.28 -3.22
C THR A 349 10.63 -30.73 -4.11
N LEU A 350 9.98 -29.65 -3.64
CA LEU A 350 8.97 -28.90 -4.39
C LEU A 350 9.18 -27.40 -4.19
N GLN A 351 8.86 -26.61 -5.22
CA GLN A 351 8.82 -25.15 -5.15
C GLN A 351 7.37 -24.69 -5.03
N VAL A 352 7.09 -23.86 -4.02
CA VAL A 352 5.73 -23.40 -3.69
C VAL A 352 5.72 -21.88 -3.57
N LYS A 353 4.66 -21.25 -4.07
CA LYS A 353 4.33 -19.85 -3.77
C LYS A 353 3.15 -19.81 -2.82
N VAL A 354 3.18 -18.84 -1.91
CA VAL A 354 2.06 -18.56 -1.00
C VAL A 354 1.43 -17.24 -1.41
N THR A 355 0.11 -17.25 -1.58
CA THR A 355 -0.68 -16.03 -1.75
C THR A 355 -1.49 -15.79 -0.49
N LEU A 356 -1.33 -14.63 0.13
CA LEU A 356 -2.20 -14.19 1.22
C LEU A 356 -3.27 -13.26 0.67
N THR A 357 -4.52 -13.49 1.07
CA THR A 357 -5.67 -12.67 0.65
C THR A 357 -6.43 -12.14 1.85
N LYS A 358 -6.85 -10.86 1.78
CA LYS A 358 -7.80 -10.25 2.72
C LYS A 358 -8.63 -9.18 2.01
N ASN A 359 -9.96 -9.26 2.09
CA ASN A 359 -10.89 -8.30 1.49
C ASN A 359 -10.59 -7.98 0.00
N GLY A 360 -10.13 -8.97 -0.77
CA GLY A 360 -9.76 -8.81 -2.18
C GLY A 360 -8.37 -8.21 -2.44
N LYS A 361 -7.61 -7.85 -1.39
CA LYS A 361 -6.18 -7.49 -1.47
C LYS A 361 -5.33 -8.75 -1.38
N THR A 362 -4.27 -8.80 -2.18
CA THR A 362 -3.40 -9.98 -2.27
C THR A 362 -1.92 -9.62 -2.15
N ALA A 363 -1.13 -10.52 -1.58
CA ALA A 363 0.32 -10.48 -1.60
C ALA A 363 0.84 -11.89 -1.91
N VAL A 364 1.85 -11.99 -2.79
CA VAL A 364 2.40 -13.26 -3.26
C VAL A 364 3.86 -13.35 -2.86
N SER A 365 4.26 -14.49 -2.27
CA SER A 365 5.64 -14.73 -1.86
C SER A 365 6.56 -14.90 -3.06
N ASP A 366 7.86 -14.79 -2.80
CA ASP A 366 8.86 -15.43 -3.64
C ASP A 366 8.69 -16.96 -3.62
N VAL A 367 9.42 -17.65 -4.51
CA VAL A 367 9.40 -19.11 -4.57
C VAL A 367 10.10 -19.72 -3.36
N LEU A 368 9.38 -20.57 -2.62
CA LEU A 368 9.86 -21.25 -1.42
C LEU A 368 10.16 -22.72 -1.73
N LEU A 369 11.34 -23.20 -1.35
CA LEU A 369 11.74 -24.60 -1.53
C LEU A 369 11.34 -25.45 -0.32
N ILE A 370 10.49 -26.44 -0.54
CA ILE A 370 10.03 -27.41 0.47
C ILE A 370 10.74 -28.74 0.22
N THR A 371 11.35 -29.30 1.26
CA THR A 371 12.10 -30.56 1.20
C THR A 371 11.46 -31.65 2.07
N GLY A 372 11.89 -32.89 1.82
CA GLY A 372 11.49 -34.06 2.59
C GLY A 372 10.33 -34.84 1.96
N PHE A 373 10.06 -34.63 0.68
CA PHE A 373 9.17 -35.48 -0.09
C PHE A 373 9.81 -36.84 -0.39
N LEU A 374 8.99 -37.84 -0.69
CA LEU A 374 9.45 -39.15 -1.16
C LEU A 374 10.19 -38.99 -2.50
N THR A 375 11.30 -39.70 -2.68
CA THR A 375 12.01 -39.75 -3.98
C THR A 375 11.58 -40.96 -4.80
N THR A 376 11.75 -40.93 -6.13
CA THR A 376 11.53 -42.12 -6.98
C THR A 376 12.35 -43.31 -6.49
N ASP A 377 13.61 -43.07 -6.12
CA ASP A 377 14.50 -44.13 -5.65
C ASP A 377 14.07 -44.70 -4.30
N LYS A 378 13.68 -43.83 -3.35
CA LYS A 378 13.16 -44.29 -2.05
C LYS A 378 11.85 -45.06 -2.22
N LYS A 379 10.98 -44.64 -3.14
CA LYS A 379 9.76 -45.37 -3.47
C LYS A 379 10.07 -46.75 -4.04
N ALA A 380 10.97 -46.84 -5.01
CA ALA A 380 11.37 -48.12 -5.62
C ALA A 380 11.95 -49.08 -4.58
N VAL A 381 12.81 -48.59 -3.68
CA VAL A 381 13.37 -49.35 -2.57
C VAL A 381 12.28 -49.83 -1.59
N ASN A 382 11.32 -48.97 -1.24
CA ASN A 382 10.20 -49.33 -0.36
C ASN A 382 9.26 -50.36 -0.99
N ASP A 383 8.91 -50.20 -2.26
CA ASP A 383 8.08 -51.14 -3.02
C ASP A 383 8.78 -52.51 -3.11
N ALA A 384 10.07 -52.52 -3.47
CA ALA A 384 10.88 -53.74 -3.51
C ALA A 384 10.97 -54.42 -2.13
N LYS A 385 11.12 -53.65 -1.04
CA LYS A 385 11.10 -54.17 0.33
C LYS A 385 9.80 -54.91 0.63
N THR A 386 8.65 -54.39 0.19
CA THR A 386 7.36 -55.06 0.41
C THR A 386 7.15 -56.30 -0.47
N ALA A 387 7.85 -56.39 -1.61
CA ALA A 387 7.75 -57.53 -2.52
C ALA A 387 8.55 -58.77 -2.04
N ILE A 388 9.60 -58.58 -1.24
CA ILE A 388 10.38 -59.70 -0.71
C ILE A 388 9.56 -60.44 0.35
N THR A 389 9.15 -61.66 0.01
CA THR A 389 8.35 -62.52 0.90
C THR A 389 9.14 -63.67 1.52
N SER A 390 10.26 -64.07 0.90
CA SER A 390 11.17 -65.08 1.45
C SER A 390 12.58 -65.00 0.84
N VAL A 391 13.52 -65.62 1.55
CA VAL A 391 14.95 -65.73 1.20
C VAL A 391 15.35 -67.20 1.25
N ASP A 392 16.19 -67.65 0.32
CA ASP A 392 16.72 -69.02 0.30
C ASP A 392 18.24 -69.03 0.14
N TYR A 393 18.91 -70.11 0.56
CA TYR A 393 20.36 -70.30 0.47
C TYR A 393 20.72 -71.45 -0.47
N THR A 394 21.51 -71.14 -1.49
CA THR A 394 21.96 -72.15 -2.47
C THR A 394 22.94 -73.14 -1.83
N GLY A 395 22.64 -74.44 -1.90
CA GLY A 395 23.52 -75.49 -1.35
C GLY A 395 23.42 -75.72 0.17
N LYS A 396 22.34 -75.23 0.80
CA LYS A 396 22.10 -75.36 2.26
C LYS A 396 22.17 -76.79 2.79
N GLU A 397 21.73 -77.77 2.01
CA GLU A 397 21.65 -79.19 2.41
C GLU A 397 23.01 -79.83 2.76
N SER A 398 24.13 -79.17 2.39
CA SER A 398 25.50 -79.65 2.62
C SER A 398 26.30 -78.83 3.63
N VAL A 399 25.72 -77.77 4.22
CA VAL A 399 26.43 -76.80 5.08
C VAL A 399 25.68 -76.63 6.39
N LEU A 400 26.40 -76.60 7.52
CA LEU A 400 25.79 -76.27 8.81
C LEU A 400 25.45 -74.77 8.87
N PRO A 401 24.35 -74.36 9.51
CA PRO A 401 24.06 -72.95 9.77
C PRO A 401 25.25 -72.17 10.33
N SER A 402 26.00 -72.72 11.29
CA SER A 402 27.19 -72.11 11.90
C SER A 402 28.40 -71.94 10.96
N GLU A 403 28.45 -72.69 9.86
CA GLU A 403 29.48 -72.58 8.81
C GLU A 403 29.15 -71.46 7.79
N VAL A 404 27.92 -70.93 7.80
CA VAL A 404 27.52 -69.78 6.98
C VAL A 404 28.05 -68.50 7.62
N THR A 405 28.67 -67.62 6.84
CA THR A 405 29.27 -66.35 7.28
C THR A 405 28.84 -65.23 6.34
N ASP A 406 29.02 -63.98 6.76
CA ASP A 406 28.74 -62.84 5.88
C ASP A 406 29.66 -62.79 4.63
N SER A 407 30.72 -63.61 4.58
CA SER A 407 31.67 -63.67 3.46
C SER A 407 31.35 -64.70 2.36
N ASN A 408 30.40 -65.62 2.61
CA ASN A 408 30.02 -66.70 1.68
C ASN A 408 28.50 -66.74 1.43
N LEU A 409 27.86 -65.56 1.41
CA LEU A 409 26.42 -65.42 1.23
C LEU A 409 26.00 -65.73 -0.22
N THR A 410 25.34 -66.88 -0.41
CA THR A 410 24.69 -67.26 -1.69
C THR A 410 23.18 -67.26 -1.54
N PHE A 411 22.66 -66.22 -0.88
CA PHE A 411 21.24 -66.03 -0.69
C PHE A 411 20.59 -65.52 -1.98
N THR A 412 19.37 -66.00 -2.23
CA THR A 412 18.49 -65.49 -3.28
C THR A 412 17.16 -65.12 -2.66
N VAL A 413 16.59 -64.00 -3.10
CA VAL A 413 15.19 -63.65 -2.78
C VAL A 413 14.28 -64.38 -3.76
N THR A 414 13.13 -64.85 -3.29
CA THR A 414 12.16 -65.58 -4.15
C THR A 414 11.54 -64.69 -5.22
N GLN A 415 11.52 -63.38 -5.00
CA GLN A 415 11.20 -62.37 -5.99
C GLN A 415 12.28 -61.29 -5.94
N ALA A 416 13.16 -61.28 -6.95
CA ALA A 416 14.13 -60.19 -7.10
C ALA A 416 13.38 -58.87 -7.35
N PRO A 417 13.92 -57.73 -6.89
CA PRO A 417 13.43 -56.44 -7.32
C PRO A 417 13.37 -56.39 -8.84
N THR A 418 12.24 -55.92 -9.39
CA THR A 418 12.07 -55.76 -10.84
C THR A 418 12.97 -54.67 -11.42
N ASP A 419 13.41 -53.74 -10.56
CA ASP A 419 14.37 -52.70 -10.90
C ASP A 419 15.80 -53.22 -10.69
N HIS A 420 16.54 -53.36 -11.79
CA HIS A 420 17.90 -53.87 -11.80
C HIS A 420 18.94 -52.91 -11.19
N GLU A 421 18.56 -51.67 -10.89
CA GLU A 421 19.41 -50.70 -10.20
C GLU A 421 19.36 -50.82 -8.67
N ILE A 422 18.50 -51.70 -8.13
CA ILE A 422 18.43 -51.96 -6.68
C ILE A 422 19.48 -53.01 -6.31
N ASP A 423 20.46 -52.59 -5.54
CA ASP A 423 21.45 -53.47 -4.93
C ASP A 423 20.83 -54.20 -3.73
N VAL A 424 20.96 -55.53 -3.74
CA VAL A 424 20.50 -56.40 -2.65
C VAL A 424 21.71 -56.91 -1.89
N SER A 425 21.75 -56.66 -0.58
CA SER A 425 22.76 -57.21 0.32
C SER A 425 22.10 -57.97 1.46
N TYR A 426 22.83 -58.95 2.00
CA TYR A 426 22.34 -59.84 3.03
C TYR A 426 23.23 -59.73 4.25
N ARG A 427 22.64 -59.96 5.42
CA ARG A 427 23.37 -60.06 6.69
C ARG A 427 22.76 -61.16 7.52
N ILE A 428 23.61 -62.02 8.09
CA ILE A 428 23.16 -63.03 9.04
C ILE A 428 22.77 -62.32 10.34
N VAL A 429 21.58 -62.63 10.85
CA VAL A 429 21.16 -62.11 12.16
C VAL A 429 22.06 -62.76 13.22
N PRO A 430 22.77 -61.98 14.05
CA PRO A 430 23.68 -62.54 15.05
C PRO A 430 22.97 -63.56 15.95
N SER A 431 23.64 -64.68 16.24
CA SER A 431 23.13 -65.76 17.10
C SER A 431 21.86 -66.46 16.61
N SER A 432 21.48 -66.29 15.34
CA SER A 432 20.32 -66.98 14.76
C SER A 432 20.62 -68.38 14.21
N GLN A 433 21.90 -68.72 14.03
CA GLN A 433 22.35 -69.98 13.46
C GLN A 433 22.10 -71.13 14.44
N ASN A 434 21.34 -72.13 14.00
CA ASN A 434 20.95 -73.29 14.81
C ASN A 434 21.24 -74.59 14.07
N ASP A 435 22.40 -75.19 14.37
CA ASP A 435 22.86 -76.43 13.76
C ASP A 435 21.99 -77.65 14.11
N ALA A 436 21.31 -77.63 15.25
CA ALA A 436 20.45 -78.74 15.64
C ALA A 436 19.18 -78.81 14.76
N GLU A 437 18.62 -77.64 14.44
CA GLU A 437 17.39 -77.53 13.64
C GLU A 437 17.67 -77.31 12.14
N GLY A 438 18.91 -76.98 11.76
CA GLY A 438 19.26 -76.67 10.37
C GLY A 438 18.60 -75.37 9.91
N THR A 439 18.60 -74.34 10.77
CA THR A 439 17.96 -73.04 10.53
C THR A 439 18.89 -71.86 10.83
N LEU A 440 18.65 -70.72 10.19
CA LEU A 440 19.23 -69.42 10.54
C LEU A 440 18.28 -68.28 10.15
N LYS A 441 18.58 -67.05 10.56
CA LYS A 441 17.85 -65.85 10.11
C LYS A 441 18.72 -64.90 9.30
N VAL A 442 18.10 -64.29 8.28
CA VAL A 442 18.74 -63.33 7.39
C VAL A 442 17.97 -62.01 7.37
N GLN A 443 18.70 -60.92 7.36
CA GLN A 443 18.18 -59.59 7.09
C GLN A 443 18.63 -59.13 5.69
N VAL A 444 17.73 -58.52 4.93
CA VAL A 444 18.02 -58.01 3.59
C VAL A 444 18.08 -56.48 3.65
N THR A 445 19.11 -55.90 3.03
CA THR A 445 19.22 -54.45 2.83
C THR A 445 19.17 -54.16 1.34
N LEU A 446 18.22 -53.30 0.97
CA LEU A 446 18.03 -52.80 -0.39
C LEU A 446 18.59 -51.39 -0.49
N THR A 447 19.41 -51.13 -1.51
CA THR A 447 20.02 -49.81 -1.73
C THR A 447 19.86 -49.37 -3.18
N LYS A 448 19.50 -48.10 -3.40
CA LYS A 448 19.51 -47.46 -4.71
C LYS A 448 19.90 -45.99 -4.56
N ASN A 449 20.94 -45.53 -5.27
CA ASN A 449 21.38 -44.13 -5.29
C ASN A 449 21.46 -43.45 -3.89
N ASN A 450 22.00 -44.15 -2.89
CA ASN A 450 22.11 -43.76 -1.47
C ASN A 450 20.82 -43.87 -0.62
N GLU A 451 19.68 -44.15 -1.23
CA GLU A 451 18.49 -44.55 -0.48
C GLU A 451 18.60 -46.01 -0.07
N SER A 452 18.32 -46.29 1.20
CA SER A 452 18.32 -47.66 1.71
C SER A 452 17.05 -47.97 2.50
N ALA A 453 16.68 -49.24 2.48
CA ALA A 453 15.70 -49.80 3.39
C ALA A 453 16.13 -51.20 3.82
N VAL A 454 15.92 -51.48 5.10
CA VAL A 454 16.18 -52.78 5.69
C VAL A 454 14.85 -53.52 5.84
N THR A 455 14.81 -54.79 5.41
CA THR A 455 13.63 -55.65 5.57
C THR A 455 13.47 -56.12 7.02
N GLY A 456 12.39 -56.85 7.28
CA GLY A 456 12.33 -57.73 8.46
C GLY A 456 13.35 -58.88 8.36
N GLU A 457 13.36 -59.73 9.39
CA GLU A 457 14.15 -60.96 9.41
C GLU A 457 13.39 -62.07 8.67
N PHE A 458 14.10 -62.88 7.89
CA PHE A 458 13.57 -64.08 7.23
C PHE A 458 14.20 -65.33 7.84
N ASP A 459 13.36 -66.31 8.18
CA ASP A 459 13.82 -67.63 8.58
C ASP A 459 14.21 -68.46 7.34
N VAL A 460 15.43 -69.01 7.34
CA VAL A 460 15.92 -69.90 6.28
C VAL A 460 16.16 -71.28 6.88
N SER A 461 15.48 -72.30 6.36
CA SER A 461 15.51 -73.68 6.83
C SER A 461 15.95 -74.65 5.74
N GLY A 462 16.29 -75.88 6.14
CA GLY A 462 16.78 -76.94 5.24
C GLY A 462 18.31 -77.01 5.15
N PHE A 463 19.02 -76.45 6.13
CA PHE A 463 20.46 -76.64 6.22
C PHE A 463 20.81 -78.06 6.69
N LEU A 464 22.07 -78.46 6.48
CA LEU A 464 22.60 -79.65 7.12
C LEU A 464 22.44 -79.51 8.64
N THR A 465 21.92 -80.54 9.31
CA THR A 465 21.84 -80.56 10.76
C THR A 465 23.11 -81.19 11.36
N SER A 466 23.42 -80.88 12.61
CA SER A 466 24.54 -81.49 13.34
C SER A 466 24.43 -83.02 13.38
N ASP A 467 23.20 -83.54 13.50
CA ASP A 467 22.95 -84.98 13.48
C ASP A 467 23.16 -85.58 12.08
N LYS A 468 22.66 -84.94 11.02
CA LYS A 468 22.87 -85.42 9.63
C LYS A 468 24.34 -85.35 9.22
N LYS A 469 25.09 -84.34 9.67
CA LYS A 469 26.55 -84.25 9.49
C LYS A 469 27.27 -85.41 10.18
N LEU A 470 26.97 -85.65 11.46
CA LEU A 470 27.53 -86.79 12.20
C LEU A 470 27.23 -88.11 11.50
N LEU A 471 25.98 -88.31 11.08
CA LEU A 471 25.57 -89.52 10.36
C LEU A 471 26.37 -89.69 9.05
N ASN A 472 26.57 -88.63 8.26
CA ASN A 472 27.39 -88.67 7.05
C ASN A 472 28.86 -89.00 7.36
N ASP A 473 29.43 -88.39 8.40
CA ASP A 473 30.81 -88.63 8.82
C ASP A 473 31.01 -90.08 9.31
N GLU A 474 30.05 -90.64 10.05
CA GLU A 474 30.06 -92.03 10.49
C GLU A 474 29.87 -93.01 9.31
N LEU A 475 28.97 -92.69 8.37
CA LEU A 475 28.76 -93.49 7.16
C LEU A 475 30.04 -93.58 6.33
N ALA A 476 30.76 -92.48 6.18
CA ALA A 476 32.02 -92.41 5.45
C ALA A 476 33.16 -93.23 6.09
N LYS A 477 33.06 -93.57 7.38
CA LYS A 477 34.03 -94.43 8.08
C LYS A 477 33.82 -95.91 7.76
N ILE A 478 32.62 -96.32 7.33
CA ILE A 478 32.31 -97.73 7.05
C ILE A 478 33.10 -98.18 5.83
N THR A 479 34.04 -99.10 6.05
CA THR A 479 34.90 -99.63 4.98
C THR A 479 34.45 -101.01 4.50
N SER A 480 33.75 -101.76 5.34
CA SER A 480 33.21 -103.08 5.01
C SER A 480 31.96 -103.40 5.81
N VAL A 481 31.06 -104.16 5.17
CA VAL A 481 29.93 -104.84 5.80
C VAL A 481 30.18 -106.34 5.73
N ASP A 482 29.90 -107.06 6.80
CA ASP A 482 30.04 -108.52 6.85
C ASP A 482 28.77 -109.17 7.41
N TYR A 483 28.60 -110.47 7.19
CA TYR A 483 27.44 -111.24 7.65
C TYR A 483 27.90 -112.40 8.52
N ARG A 484 27.26 -112.54 9.68
CA ARG A 484 27.60 -113.58 10.66
C ARG A 484 27.28 -114.98 10.14
N ASP A 485 28.24 -115.89 10.20
CA ASP A 485 28.12 -117.30 9.77
C ASP A 485 27.68 -117.46 8.30
N LYS A 486 28.06 -116.49 7.44
CA LYS A 486 27.63 -116.39 6.04
C LYS A 486 27.88 -117.67 5.23
N GLU A 487 28.96 -118.38 5.50
CA GLU A 487 29.35 -119.62 4.82
C GLU A 487 28.32 -120.76 4.96
N ASN A 488 27.37 -120.63 5.90
CA ASN A 488 26.31 -121.60 6.14
C ASN A 488 24.92 -121.14 5.65
N VAL A 489 24.81 -119.93 5.10
CA VAL A 489 23.55 -119.29 4.73
C VAL A 489 23.51 -119.00 3.23
N LEU A 490 22.42 -119.36 2.54
CA LEU A 490 22.20 -118.91 1.17
C LEU A 490 21.86 -117.41 1.18
N PRO A 491 22.37 -116.58 0.24
CA PRO A 491 21.99 -115.17 0.09
C PRO A 491 20.47 -114.93 0.14
N SER A 492 19.68 -115.84 -0.46
CA SER A 492 18.21 -115.79 -0.45
C SER A 492 17.59 -115.83 0.95
N ASN A 493 18.26 -116.49 1.90
CA ASN A 493 17.86 -116.68 3.28
C ASN A 493 18.53 -115.70 4.27
N ALA A 494 19.32 -114.74 3.78
CA ALA A 494 19.99 -113.77 4.65
C ALA A 494 18.98 -112.91 5.42
N ASP A 495 19.19 -112.79 6.74
CA ASP A 495 18.42 -111.92 7.64
C ASP A 495 19.20 -110.62 7.90
N VAL A 496 18.54 -109.48 7.72
CA VAL A 496 19.12 -108.14 7.93
C VAL A 496 19.72 -107.93 9.32
N ASN A 497 19.27 -108.68 10.34
CA ASN A 497 19.78 -108.54 11.71
C ASN A 497 21.16 -109.18 11.95
N ASN A 498 21.66 -109.99 11.00
CA ASN A 498 22.95 -110.70 11.12
C ASN A 498 24.12 -109.97 10.47
N PHE A 499 23.89 -108.79 9.88
CA PHE A 499 24.96 -107.97 9.34
C PHE A 499 25.70 -107.20 10.43
N THR A 500 26.99 -106.97 10.19
CA THR A 500 27.87 -106.16 11.03
C THR A 500 28.70 -105.23 10.15
N ILE A 501 29.17 -104.10 10.72
CA ILE A 501 30.00 -103.11 10.02
C ILE A 501 31.35 -102.96 10.70
N GLN A 502 32.37 -102.57 9.93
CA GLN A 502 33.69 -102.20 10.44
C GLN A 502 34.15 -100.84 9.86
N PRO A 503 34.66 -99.92 10.70
CA PRO A 503 34.78 -100.01 12.17
C PRO A 503 33.43 -99.84 12.88
N THR A 504 33.39 -100.11 14.20
CA THR A 504 32.22 -99.84 15.05
C THR A 504 31.96 -98.33 15.12
N LEU A 505 30.70 -97.94 14.93
CA LEU A 505 30.27 -96.54 14.99
C LEU A 505 30.29 -96.00 16.42
N THR A 506 30.17 -94.68 16.54
CA THR A 506 29.88 -94.03 17.84
C THR A 506 28.57 -94.54 18.46
N THR A 507 28.47 -94.49 19.79
CA THR A 507 27.35 -95.10 20.57
C THR A 507 25.97 -94.52 20.28
N ASP A 508 25.92 -93.35 19.64
CA ASP A 508 24.70 -92.56 19.48
C ASP A 508 24.11 -92.69 18.06
N VAL A 509 24.63 -93.63 17.26
CA VAL A 509 24.16 -93.95 15.91
C VAL A 509 23.77 -95.42 15.83
N THR A 510 22.53 -95.68 15.40
CA THR A 510 22.04 -97.05 15.22
C THR A 510 22.12 -97.42 13.74
N PRO A 511 22.95 -98.40 13.34
CA PRO A 511 22.93 -98.94 11.99
C PRO A 511 21.78 -99.93 11.84
N THR A 512 21.05 -99.81 10.73
CA THR A 512 20.15 -100.83 10.21
C THR A 512 20.56 -101.21 8.79
N TYR A 513 20.07 -102.33 8.29
CA TYR A 513 20.51 -102.91 7.02
C TYR A 513 19.32 -103.13 6.09
N GLU A 514 19.51 -102.80 4.83
CA GLU A 514 18.54 -103.01 3.76
C GLU A 514 19.19 -103.88 2.68
N ILE A 515 18.64 -105.07 2.45
CA ILE A 515 19.07 -105.91 1.33
C ILE A 515 18.59 -105.27 0.03
N VAL A 516 19.49 -105.09 -0.94
CA VAL A 516 19.14 -104.56 -2.25
C VAL A 516 18.31 -105.59 -3.00
N ASP A 517 17.13 -105.17 -3.48
CA ASP A 517 16.23 -106.07 -4.21
C ASP A 517 16.90 -106.66 -5.46
N GLY A 518 16.65 -107.94 -5.72
CA GLY A 518 17.28 -108.69 -6.82
C GLY A 518 18.79 -108.96 -6.69
N SER A 519 19.45 -108.55 -5.59
CA SER A 519 20.90 -108.75 -5.40
C SER A 519 21.30 -110.09 -4.78
N LYS A 520 20.32 -110.92 -4.42
CA LYS A 520 20.52 -112.25 -3.83
C LYS A 520 20.98 -113.21 -4.93
N ASP A 521 22.26 -113.56 -4.91
CA ASP A 521 22.86 -114.46 -5.89
C ASP A 521 23.33 -115.74 -5.21
N ASP A 522 22.41 -116.70 -5.12
CA ASP A 522 22.65 -118.01 -4.50
C ASP A 522 23.69 -118.83 -5.29
N GLU A 523 23.89 -118.56 -6.58
CA GLU A 523 24.87 -119.28 -7.41
C GLU A 523 26.29 -118.83 -7.08
N ASN A 524 26.50 -117.51 -6.95
CA ASN A 524 27.83 -116.93 -6.67
C ASN A 524 28.09 -116.66 -5.18
N GLY A 525 27.12 -116.94 -4.30
CA GLY A 525 27.27 -116.76 -2.86
C GLY A 525 27.50 -115.29 -2.47
N SER A 526 26.81 -114.38 -3.15
CA SER A 526 26.97 -112.94 -2.96
C SER A 526 25.63 -112.22 -2.74
N LEU A 527 25.68 -111.10 -2.02
CA LEU A 527 24.52 -110.28 -1.69
C LEU A 527 24.93 -108.80 -1.64
N GLN A 528 24.06 -107.89 -2.08
CA GLN A 528 24.27 -106.45 -1.87
C GLN A 528 23.41 -105.93 -0.72
N VAL A 529 24.03 -105.15 0.17
CA VAL A 529 23.39 -104.57 1.35
C VAL A 529 23.70 -103.09 1.46
N LYS A 530 22.70 -102.27 1.77
CA LYS A 530 22.88 -100.87 2.15
C LYS A 530 22.85 -100.75 3.68
N VAL A 531 23.68 -99.86 4.21
CA VAL A 531 23.64 -99.48 5.62
C VAL A 531 22.84 -98.20 5.73
N VAL A 532 21.82 -98.21 6.59
CA VAL A 532 21.04 -97.03 6.95
C VAL A 532 21.43 -96.63 8.36
N LEU A 533 22.01 -95.44 8.51
CA LEU A 533 22.32 -94.88 9.83
C LEU A 533 21.20 -93.93 10.24
N SER A 534 20.75 -94.02 11.49
CA SER A 534 19.68 -93.15 11.99
C SER A 534 20.00 -92.54 13.35
N LYS A 535 19.58 -91.29 13.55
CA LYS A 535 19.67 -90.54 14.81
C LYS A 535 18.64 -89.40 14.81
N ASN A 536 17.87 -89.25 15.90
CA ASN A 536 16.90 -88.16 16.12
C ASN A 536 16.04 -87.82 14.88
N ASN A 537 15.38 -88.83 14.30
CA ASN A 537 14.55 -88.74 13.09
C ASN A 537 15.28 -88.39 11.78
N ASN A 538 16.61 -88.24 11.79
CA ASN A 538 17.43 -88.16 10.58
C ASN A 538 17.92 -89.56 10.19
N SER A 539 18.01 -89.82 8.90
CA SER A 539 18.63 -91.04 8.37
C SER A 539 19.46 -90.76 7.13
N VAL A 540 20.57 -91.48 6.97
CA VAL A 540 21.41 -91.47 5.76
C VAL A 540 21.64 -92.92 5.32
N THR A 541 21.69 -93.14 4.02
CA THR A 541 21.81 -94.48 3.43
C THR A 541 23.09 -94.58 2.61
N SER A 542 23.87 -95.63 2.81
CA SER A 542 25.07 -95.90 2.03
C SER A 542 24.78 -96.29 0.59
N GLN A 543 25.82 -96.25 -0.25
CA GLN A 543 25.84 -97.07 -1.46
C GLN A 543 25.86 -98.57 -1.09
N PRO A 544 25.39 -99.47 -1.97
CA PRO A 544 25.42 -100.90 -1.69
C PRO A 544 26.84 -101.44 -1.48
N PHE A 545 27.01 -102.24 -0.43
CA PHE A 545 28.19 -103.06 -0.20
C PHE A 545 27.93 -104.48 -0.71
N THR A 546 28.89 -105.07 -1.41
CA THR A 546 28.83 -106.49 -1.77
C THR A 546 29.41 -107.33 -0.63
N VAL A 547 28.59 -108.21 -0.06
CA VAL A 547 29.02 -109.20 0.93
C VAL A 547 29.16 -110.54 0.21
N ASN A 548 30.38 -111.06 0.18
CA ASN A 548 30.73 -112.32 -0.47
C ASN A 548 31.03 -113.42 0.56
N GLY A 549 31.00 -114.66 0.10
CA GLY A 549 31.34 -115.84 0.89
C GLY A 549 30.14 -116.49 1.56
N PHE A 550 28.92 -116.22 1.06
CA PHE A 550 27.75 -116.99 1.44
C PHE A 550 27.82 -118.41 0.90
N LYS A 551 27.01 -119.31 1.45
CA LYS A 551 26.81 -120.64 0.89
C LYS A 551 26.29 -120.52 -0.55
N THR A 552 26.86 -121.26 -1.48
CA THR A 552 26.35 -121.37 -2.85
C THR A 552 25.35 -122.52 -2.93
N SER A 553 24.30 -122.40 -3.75
CA SER A 553 23.50 -123.56 -4.14
C SER A 553 24.39 -124.53 -4.90
N GLU A 554 24.60 -125.75 -4.39
CA GLU A 554 25.38 -126.77 -5.10
C GLU A 554 24.83 -126.95 -6.53
N PRO A 555 25.68 -127.03 -7.57
CA PRO A 555 25.21 -127.30 -8.91
C PRO A 555 24.51 -128.66 -8.90
N SER A 556 23.23 -128.69 -9.29
CA SER A 556 22.50 -129.93 -9.51
C SER A 556 23.31 -130.80 -10.48
N GLU A 557 23.67 -132.00 -10.03
CA GLU A 557 24.48 -132.98 -10.75
C GLU A 557 24.12 -133.07 -12.25
N GLU A 558 25.18 -133.09 -13.09
CA GLU A 558 25.14 -133.38 -14.51
C GLU A 558 24.20 -134.53 -14.85
N SER A 559 23.10 -134.24 -15.54
CA SER A 559 22.34 -135.26 -16.26
C SER A 559 23.17 -135.75 -17.45
N ILE A 560 23.83 -136.91 -17.28
CA ILE A 560 24.58 -137.62 -18.31
C ILE A 560 23.65 -137.97 -19.49
N GLU A 561 23.97 -137.43 -20.66
CA GLU A 561 23.36 -137.76 -21.95
C GLU A 561 23.83 -139.14 -22.41
N VAL A 562 22.91 -140.11 -22.57
CA VAL A 562 23.20 -141.43 -23.15
C VAL A 562 22.60 -141.48 -24.56
N THR A 563 23.45 -141.52 -25.58
CA THR A 563 23.06 -141.82 -26.97
C THR A 563 23.29 -143.30 -27.28
N PRO A 564 22.31 -144.05 -27.80
CA PRO A 564 22.54 -145.30 -28.53
C PRO A 564 22.32 -145.14 -30.04
N ALA A 565 22.97 -146.05 -30.78
CA ALA A 565 23.15 -146.10 -32.24
C ALA A 565 21.86 -146.14 -33.09
#